data_AF-A0A956ZNZ2-F1
#
_entry.id   AF-A0A956ZNZ2-F1
#
_cell.length_a   1.000
_cell.length_b   1.000
_cell.length_c   1.000
_cell.angle_alpha   90.00
_cell.angle_beta   90.00
_cell.angle_gamma   90.00
#
_symmetry.space_group_name_H-M   'P 1'
#
loop_
_entity.id
_entity.type
_entity.pdbx_description
1 polymer ?
#
loop_
_entity_poly.entity_id
_entity_poly.type
_entity_poly.pdbx_seq_one_letter_code
_entity_poly.pdbx_strand_id
1 'polypeptide(L)'
;MTSTRDSGDLAQETYAALLRAEAGLEEVVGAIPADESAWLRSVQRAVRELGDALGRHRHLHEGEGGTIPQAVALKPALVPDTARLKHEHIDMLHRVNEIDRGIDRQFAFQDFDVELLRREAAILHAILELHLLRADALVYEAYFREEGGEGG
;
A
#
# COMPACT_ATOMS: atom_id res chain seq x y z
N MET A 1 25.74 -3.01 19.27
CA MET A 1 25.40 -4.15 18.40
C MET A 1 23.92 -4.43 18.56
N THR A 2 23.09 -3.63 17.88
CA THR A 2 21.65 -3.88 17.74
C THR A 2 21.48 -4.99 16.72
N SER A 3 20.64 -5.95 17.08
CA SER A 3 20.47 -7.25 16.42
C SER A 3 19.89 -7.09 15.02
N THR A 4 20.61 -7.53 13.99
CA THR A 4 20.11 -7.62 12.60
C THR A 4 18.87 -8.51 12.46
N ARG A 5 18.56 -9.30 13.50
CA ARG A 5 17.35 -10.14 13.60
C ARG A 5 16.06 -9.31 13.76
N ASP A 6 16.15 -8.09 14.30
CA ASP A 6 15.00 -7.24 14.65
C ASP A 6 14.36 -6.55 13.42
N SER A 7 15.17 -6.19 12.42
CA SER A 7 14.68 -5.48 11.23
C SER A 7 13.94 -6.38 10.23
N GLY A 8 14.29 -7.66 10.17
CA GLY A 8 13.62 -8.64 9.31
C GLY A 8 12.20 -8.95 9.80
N ASP A 9 12.06 -9.14 11.12
CA ASP A 9 10.77 -9.40 11.76
C ASP A 9 9.82 -8.21 11.59
N LEU A 10 10.30 -6.98 11.78
CA LEU A 10 9.51 -5.76 11.57
C LEU A 10 9.01 -5.60 10.12
N ALA A 11 9.83 -5.96 9.13
CA ALA A 11 9.43 -5.90 7.72
C ALA A 11 8.34 -6.91 7.40
N GLN A 12 8.49 -8.14 7.89
CA GLN A 12 7.49 -9.18 7.71
C GLN A 12 6.17 -8.83 8.41
N GLU A 13 6.22 -8.28 9.62
CA GLU A 13 5.04 -7.82 10.35
C GLU A 13 4.32 -6.68 9.63
N THR A 14 5.08 -5.71 9.10
CA THR A 14 4.54 -4.57 8.37
C THR A 14 3.86 -5.01 7.07
N TYR A 15 4.50 -5.91 6.32
CA TYR A 15 3.94 -6.50 5.11
C TYR A 15 2.68 -7.33 5.40
N ALA A 16 2.72 -8.17 6.43
CA ALA A 16 1.55 -8.93 6.85
C ALA A 16 0.39 -8.04 7.33
N ALA A 17 0.69 -6.90 7.97
CA ALA A 17 -0.33 -5.92 8.34
C ALA A 17 -0.96 -5.25 7.11
N LEU A 18 -0.17 -4.95 6.07
CA LEU A 18 -0.67 -4.39 4.82
C LEU A 18 -1.62 -5.36 4.10
N LEU A 19 -1.22 -6.64 3.97
CA LEU A 19 -2.08 -7.67 3.37
C LEU A 19 -3.38 -7.90 4.15
N ARG A 20 -3.32 -7.88 5.49
CA ARG A 20 -4.54 -7.99 6.30
C ARG A 20 -5.49 -6.81 6.10
N ALA A 21 -4.94 -5.59 5.99
CA ALA A 21 -5.75 -4.40 5.79
C ALA A 21 -6.36 -4.35 4.37
N GLU A 22 -5.62 -4.79 3.37
CA GLU A 22 -6.13 -4.97 2.00
C GLU A 22 -7.28 -5.98 1.96
N ALA A 23 -7.07 -7.19 2.48
CA ALA A 23 -8.13 -8.20 2.54
C ALA A 23 -9.38 -7.72 3.31
N GLY A 24 -9.19 -6.95 4.39
CA GLY A 24 -10.29 -6.35 5.14
C GLY A 24 -11.06 -5.29 4.33
N LEU A 25 -10.37 -4.51 3.49
CA LEU A 25 -11.04 -3.58 2.56
C LEU A 25 -11.81 -4.33 1.48
N GLU A 26 -11.21 -5.37 0.88
CA GLU A 26 -11.85 -6.20 -0.13
C GLU A 26 -13.15 -6.84 0.41
N GLU A 27 -13.08 -7.45 1.60
CA GLU A 27 -14.23 -8.09 2.26
C GLU A 27 -15.38 -7.11 2.45
N VAL A 28 -15.10 -5.92 2.99
CA VAL A 28 -16.13 -4.90 3.25
C VAL A 28 -16.74 -4.37 1.95
N VAL A 29 -15.93 -4.12 0.93
CA VAL A 29 -16.39 -3.58 -0.37
C VAL A 29 -17.23 -4.61 -1.13
N GLY A 30 -16.87 -5.89 -1.04
CA GLY A 30 -17.59 -7.01 -1.65
C GLY A 30 -18.94 -7.32 -1.00
N ALA A 31 -19.19 -6.87 0.24
CA ALA A 31 -20.44 -7.10 0.94
C ALA A 31 -21.62 -6.32 0.32
N ILE A 32 -22.81 -6.93 0.29
CA ILE A 32 -24.08 -6.26 -0.08
C ILE A 32 -24.60 -5.51 1.16
N PRO A 33 -24.81 -4.19 1.10
CA PRO A 33 -25.22 -3.43 2.27
C PRO A 33 -26.69 -3.70 2.60
N ALA A 34 -26.95 -4.14 3.83
CA ALA A 34 -28.30 -4.13 4.41
C ALA A 34 -28.68 -2.74 4.96
N ASP A 35 -27.67 -1.95 5.35
CA ASP A 35 -27.76 -0.57 5.81
C ASP A 35 -26.57 0.20 5.24
N GLU A 36 -26.83 1.21 4.42
CA GLU A 36 -25.81 1.99 3.73
C GLU A 36 -24.90 2.75 4.71
N SER A 37 -25.48 3.38 5.74
CA SER A 37 -24.72 4.11 6.76
C SER A 37 -23.79 3.18 7.54
N ALA A 38 -24.26 2.00 7.93
CA ALA A 38 -23.42 1.00 8.61
C ALA A 38 -22.30 0.48 7.69
N TRP A 39 -22.61 0.27 6.40
CA TRP A 39 -21.64 -0.14 5.40
C TRP A 39 -20.57 0.95 5.16
N LEU A 40 -20.95 2.22 5.00
CA LEU A 40 -20.03 3.35 4.85
C LEU A 40 -19.05 3.45 6.03
N ARG A 41 -19.52 3.29 7.27
CA ARG A 41 -18.63 3.28 8.46
C ARG A 41 -17.63 2.13 8.43
N SER A 42 -18.07 0.97 7.92
CA SER A 42 -17.21 -0.20 7.79
C SER A 42 -16.12 0.04 6.73
N VAL A 43 -16.49 0.64 5.58
CA VAL A 43 -15.53 1.05 4.55
C VAL A 43 -14.56 2.07 5.11
N GLN A 44 -15.05 3.08 5.83
CA GLN A 44 -14.23 4.14 6.41
C GLN A 44 -13.17 3.57 7.36
N ARG A 45 -13.56 2.64 8.24
CA ARG A 45 -12.64 1.95 9.13
C ARG A 45 -11.59 1.17 8.34
N ALA A 46 -12.01 0.36 7.36
CA ALA A 46 -11.08 -0.44 6.56
C ALA A 46 -10.08 0.42 5.77
N VAL A 47 -10.54 1.52 5.18
CA VAL A 47 -9.69 2.48 4.45
C VAL A 47 -8.68 3.15 5.37
N ARG A 48 -9.07 3.52 6.60
CA ARG A 48 -8.15 4.09 7.61
C ARG A 48 -7.11 3.07 8.06
N GLU A 49 -7.53 1.84 8.33
CA GLU A 49 -6.61 0.73 8.68
C GLU A 49 -5.59 0.48 7.56
N LEU A 50 -6.04 0.51 6.30
CA LEU A 50 -5.17 0.42 5.13
C LEU A 50 -4.22 1.61 5.03
N GLY A 51 -4.71 2.84 5.26
CA GLY A 51 -3.89 4.05 5.30
C GLY A 51 -2.76 3.97 6.32
N ASP A 52 -3.07 3.51 7.54
CA ASP A 52 -2.09 3.34 8.60
C ASP A 52 -1.06 2.26 8.26
N ALA A 53 -1.50 1.13 7.71
CA ALA A 53 -0.62 0.04 7.27
C ALA A 53 0.31 0.49 6.13
N LEU A 54 -0.23 1.20 5.14
CA LEU A 54 0.52 1.75 4.03
C LEU A 54 1.52 2.81 4.48
N GLY A 55 1.14 3.67 5.44
CA GLY A 55 2.04 4.66 6.03
C GLY A 55 3.26 4.02 6.72
N ARG A 56 3.03 2.95 7.50
CA ARG A 56 4.13 2.19 8.12
C ARG A 56 4.99 1.48 7.08
N HIS A 57 4.37 0.82 6.09
CA HIS A 57 5.06 0.17 4.97
C HIS A 57 5.99 1.14 4.24
N ARG A 58 5.45 2.29 3.83
CA ARG A 58 6.21 3.35 3.18
C ARG A 58 7.38 3.81 4.06
N HIS A 59 7.12 4.13 5.34
CA HIS A 59 8.15 4.62 6.24
C HIS A 59 9.31 3.62 6.38
N LEU A 60 9.00 2.33 6.51
CA LEU A 60 10.00 1.27 6.64
C LEU A 60 10.87 1.13 5.37
N HIS A 61 10.26 1.16 4.18
CA HIS A 61 11.01 0.94 2.94
C HIS A 61 11.71 2.18 2.41
N GLU A 62 11.14 3.37 2.61
CA GLU A 62 11.70 4.65 2.12
C GLU A 62 12.61 5.35 3.14
N GLY A 63 12.49 5.02 4.42
CA GLY A 63 13.26 5.63 5.51
C GLY A 63 14.76 5.38 5.42
N GLU A 64 15.52 6.06 6.27
CA GLU A 64 16.97 5.84 6.37
C GLU A 64 17.25 4.37 6.71
N GLY A 65 18.12 3.73 5.93
CA GLY A 65 18.40 2.30 6.06
C GLY A 65 17.27 1.38 5.60
N GLY A 66 16.20 1.89 4.98
CA GLY A 66 15.14 1.10 4.38
C GLY A 66 15.57 0.35 3.11
N THR A 67 14.70 -0.54 2.63
CA THR A 67 14.98 -1.38 1.46
C THR A 67 15.24 -0.57 0.19
N ILE A 68 14.55 0.56 -0.03
CA ILE A 68 14.71 1.35 -1.26
C ILE A 68 16.09 2.02 -1.32
N PRO A 69 16.53 2.79 -0.31
CA PRO A 69 17.90 3.33 -0.31
C PRO A 69 18.97 2.25 -0.44
N GLN A 70 18.79 1.09 0.21
CA GLN A 70 19.72 -0.03 0.07
C GLN A 70 19.75 -0.57 -1.36
N ALA A 71 18.59 -0.86 -1.96
CA ALA A 71 18.51 -1.35 -3.34
C ALA A 71 19.20 -0.40 -4.34
N VAL A 72 18.99 0.91 -4.20
CA VAL A 72 19.66 1.93 -5.02
C VAL A 72 21.18 1.97 -4.78
N ALA A 73 21.61 1.81 -3.54
CA ALA A 73 23.04 1.76 -3.21
C ALA A 73 23.72 0.51 -3.79
N LEU A 74 23.02 -0.63 -3.82
CA LEU A 74 23.51 -1.85 -4.48
C LEU A 74 23.50 -1.71 -6.01
N LYS A 75 22.41 -1.18 -6.58
CA LYS A 75 22.19 -1.09 -8.03
C LYS A 75 21.61 0.27 -8.42
N PRO A 76 22.46 1.26 -8.76
CA PRO A 76 22.00 2.61 -9.12
C PRO A 76 21.05 2.65 -10.33
N ALA A 77 21.07 1.63 -11.19
CA ALA A 77 20.13 1.52 -12.31
C ALA A 77 18.66 1.43 -11.88
N LEU A 78 18.37 1.05 -10.62
CA LEU A 78 17.02 0.95 -10.06
C LEU A 78 16.42 2.29 -9.59
N VAL A 79 17.13 3.42 -9.75
CA VAL A 79 16.63 4.75 -9.38
C VAL A 79 15.26 5.08 -10.00
N PRO A 80 15.01 4.85 -11.31
CA PRO A 80 13.71 5.15 -11.91
C PRO A 80 12.57 4.31 -11.30
N ASP A 81 12.80 3.01 -11.08
CA ASP A 81 11.79 2.10 -10.54
C ASP A 81 11.47 2.42 -9.07
N THR A 82 12.49 2.74 -8.28
CA THR A 82 12.29 3.18 -6.89
C THR A 82 11.59 4.53 -6.79
N ALA A 83 11.87 5.48 -7.70
CA ALA A 83 11.15 6.75 -7.78
C ALA A 83 9.68 6.54 -8.11
N ARG A 84 9.37 5.59 -9.00
CA ARG A 84 8.00 5.20 -9.31
C ARG A 84 7.28 4.63 -8.10
N LEU A 85 7.87 3.68 -7.37
CA LEU A 85 7.24 3.12 -6.16
C LEU A 85 6.93 4.18 -5.10
N LYS A 86 7.85 5.14 -4.91
CA LYS A 86 7.62 6.29 -4.00
C LYS A 86 6.43 7.13 -4.42
N HIS A 87 6.26 7.36 -5.72
CA HIS A 87 5.10 8.08 -6.25
C HIS A 87 3.80 7.30 -6.02
N GLU A 88 3.83 5.99 -6.26
CA GLU A 88 2.68 5.10 -6.04
C GLU A 88 2.23 5.11 -4.56
N HIS A 89 3.16 5.13 -3.60
CA HIS A 89 2.81 5.28 -2.18
C HIS A 89 2.07 6.60 -1.89
N ILE A 90 2.54 7.71 -2.46
CA ILE A 90 1.91 9.03 -2.28
C ILE A 90 0.50 9.02 -2.87
N ASP A 91 0.34 8.47 -4.07
CA ASP A 91 -0.95 8.40 -4.77
C ASP A 91 -1.96 7.52 -4.02
N MET A 92 -1.53 6.37 -3.50
CA MET A 92 -2.38 5.50 -2.69
C MET A 92 -2.81 6.17 -1.38
N LEU A 93 -1.89 6.83 -0.67
CA LEU A 93 -2.23 7.59 0.54
C LEU A 93 -3.19 8.76 0.25
N HIS A 94 -3.01 9.43 -0.89
CA HIS A 94 -3.94 10.47 -1.33
C HIS A 94 -5.34 9.88 -1.59
N ARG A 95 -5.43 8.74 -2.29
CA ARG A 95 -6.71 8.06 -2.54
C ARG A 95 -7.41 7.59 -1.27
N VAL A 96 -6.67 7.03 -0.31
CA VAL A 96 -7.18 6.69 1.02
C VAL A 96 -7.85 7.91 1.67
N ASN A 97 -7.16 9.05 1.66
CA ASN A 97 -7.69 10.29 2.24
C ASN A 97 -8.92 10.83 1.49
N GLU A 98 -8.95 10.72 0.16
CA GLU A 98 -10.09 11.18 -0.62
C GLU A 98 -11.33 10.31 -0.42
N ILE A 99 -11.17 8.99 -0.28
CA ILE A 99 -12.27 8.08 0.09
C ILE A 99 -12.78 8.40 1.49
N ASP A 100 -11.89 8.57 2.49
CA ASP A 100 -12.27 8.92 3.86
C ASP A 100 -13.07 10.24 3.93
N ARG A 101 -12.59 11.27 3.24
CA ARG A 101 -13.31 12.56 3.12
C ARG A 101 -14.60 12.45 2.33
N GLY A 102 -14.63 11.60 1.31
CA GLY A 102 -15.83 11.29 0.53
C GLY A 102 -16.93 10.75 1.44
N ILE A 103 -16.60 9.80 2.30
CA ILE A 103 -17.52 9.23 3.29
C ILE A 103 -18.00 10.30 4.28
N ASP A 104 -17.11 11.14 4.81
CA ASP A 104 -17.50 12.23 5.71
C ASP A 104 -18.50 13.20 5.05
N ARG A 105 -18.31 13.52 3.75
CA ARG A 105 -19.26 14.35 2.99
C ARG A 105 -20.61 13.67 2.83
N GLN A 106 -20.64 12.38 2.49
CA GLN A 106 -21.89 11.62 2.35
C GLN A 106 -22.67 11.60 3.68
N PHE A 107 -21.99 11.45 4.82
CA PHE A 107 -22.62 11.58 6.13
C PHE A 107 -23.15 12.98 6.43
N ALA A 108 -22.42 14.03 6.05
CA ALA A 108 -22.83 15.41 6.27
C ALA A 108 -24.10 15.79 5.49
N PHE A 109 -24.27 15.25 4.28
CA PHE A 109 -25.41 15.53 3.41
C PHE A 109 -26.52 14.47 3.45
N GLN A 110 -26.30 13.35 4.15
CA GLN A 110 -27.19 12.17 4.15
C GLN A 110 -27.48 11.66 2.73
N ASP A 111 -26.48 11.73 1.85
CA ASP A 111 -26.56 11.33 0.45
C ASP A 111 -25.53 10.22 0.22
N PHE A 112 -26.00 8.97 0.27
CA PHE A 112 -25.14 7.79 0.23
C PHE A 112 -25.00 7.27 -1.20
N ASP A 113 -23.80 7.39 -1.76
CA ASP A 113 -23.44 6.82 -3.07
C ASP A 113 -22.51 5.61 -2.85
N VAL A 114 -23.15 4.46 -2.61
CA VAL A 114 -22.48 3.18 -2.38
C VAL A 114 -21.66 2.75 -3.60
N GLU A 115 -22.20 2.92 -4.80
CA GLU A 115 -21.56 2.43 -6.02
C GLU A 115 -20.31 3.23 -6.37
N LEU A 116 -20.33 4.55 -6.14
CA LEU A 116 -19.13 5.38 -6.26
C LEU A 116 -18.03 4.91 -5.30
N LEU A 117 -18.35 4.73 -4.02
CA LEU A 117 -17.37 4.31 -3.01
C LEU A 117 -16.82 2.91 -3.28
N ARG A 118 -17.67 1.97 -3.72
CA ARG A 118 -17.22 0.64 -4.16
C ARG A 118 -16.21 0.75 -5.29
N ARG A 119 -16.50 1.58 -6.30
CA ARG A 119 -15.61 1.77 -7.43
C ARG A 119 -14.29 2.40 -7.01
N GLU A 120 -14.32 3.42 -6.16
CA GLU A 120 -13.10 4.07 -5.66
C GLU A 120 -12.22 3.11 -4.85
N ALA A 121 -12.82 2.31 -3.97
CA ALA A 121 -12.12 1.31 -3.18
C ALA A 121 -11.56 0.16 -4.03
N ALA A 122 -12.31 -0.32 -5.03
CA ALA A 122 -11.83 -1.32 -5.98
C ALA A 122 -10.65 -0.82 -6.82
N ILE A 123 -10.65 0.47 -7.20
CA ILE A 123 -9.50 1.08 -7.88
C ILE A 123 -8.29 1.13 -6.95
N LEU A 124 -8.47 1.50 -5.68
CA LEU A 124 -7.38 1.51 -4.70
C LEU A 124 -6.78 0.11 -4.51
N HIS A 125 -7.63 -0.92 -4.40
CA HIS A 125 -7.21 -2.31 -4.31
C HIS A 125 -6.35 -2.72 -5.50
N ALA A 126 -6.83 -2.51 -6.74
CA ALA A 126 -6.10 -2.87 -7.94
C ALA A 126 -4.74 -2.13 -8.07
N ILE A 127 -4.66 -0.88 -7.59
CA ILE A 127 -3.39 -0.14 -7.55
C ILE A 127 -2.42 -0.79 -6.56
N LEU A 128 -2.90 -1.20 -5.39
CA LEU A 128 -2.10 -1.84 -4.35
C LEU A 128 -1.57 -3.20 -4.82
N GLU A 129 -2.40 -4.06 -5.43
CA GLU A 129 -1.95 -5.34 -5.97
C GLU A 129 -0.81 -5.16 -6.99
N LEU A 130 -0.99 -4.23 -7.95
CA LEU A 130 0.03 -3.93 -8.95
C LEU A 130 1.30 -3.34 -8.32
N HIS A 131 1.15 -2.56 -7.25
CA HIS A 131 2.27 -2.01 -6.50
C HIS A 131 3.08 -3.12 -5.82
N LEU A 132 2.42 -4.07 -5.15
CA LEU A 132 3.08 -5.19 -4.48
C LEU A 132 3.86 -6.06 -5.47
N LEU A 133 3.27 -6.37 -6.63
CA LEU A 133 3.97 -7.11 -7.70
C LEU A 133 5.24 -6.39 -8.18
N ARG A 134 5.18 -5.05 -8.31
CA ARG A 134 6.35 -4.25 -8.70
C ARG A 134 7.38 -4.16 -7.59
N ALA A 135 6.96 -4.07 -6.33
CA ALA A 135 7.85 -4.07 -5.18
C ALA A 135 8.61 -5.40 -5.08
N ASP A 136 7.94 -6.54 -5.27
CA ASP A 136 8.55 -7.86 -5.29
C ASP A 136 9.56 -8.00 -6.42
N ALA A 137 9.21 -7.52 -7.62
CA ALA A 137 10.13 -7.47 -8.76
C ALA A 137 11.37 -6.63 -8.46
N LEU A 138 11.22 -5.46 -7.84
CA LEU A 138 12.34 -4.62 -7.43
C LEU A 138 13.26 -5.33 -6.43
N VAL A 139 12.70 -6.00 -5.42
CA VAL A 139 13.50 -6.75 -4.44
C VAL A 139 14.26 -7.90 -5.11
N TYR A 140 13.61 -8.62 -6.03
CA TYR A 140 14.26 -9.65 -6.83
C TYR A 140 15.44 -9.07 -7.64
N GLU A 141 15.18 -7.96 -8.36
CA GLU A 141 16.20 -7.27 -9.14
C GLU A 141 17.36 -6.75 -8.29
N ALA A 142 17.10 -6.23 -7.10
CA ALA A 142 18.13 -5.67 -6.22
C ALA A 142 19.05 -6.74 -5.62
N TYR A 143 18.50 -7.86 -5.15
CA TYR A 143 19.23 -8.79 -4.28
C TYR A 143 19.49 -10.17 -4.89
N PHE A 144 18.73 -10.59 -5.91
CA PHE A 144 18.79 -11.96 -6.43
C PHE A 144 19.24 -12.04 -7.87
N ARG A 145 18.92 -11.04 -8.72
CA ARG A 145 19.42 -11.05 -10.09
C ARG A 145 20.91 -10.78 -10.10
N GLU A 146 21.73 -11.76 -10.48
CA GLU A 146 23.14 -11.51 -10.75
C GLU A 146 23.26 -10.63 -12.00
N GLU A 147 24.14 -9.62 -11.96
CA GLU A 147 24.52 -8.90 -13.18
C GLU A 147 25.37 -9.86 -14.03
N GLY A 148 24.71 -10.64 -14.87
CA GLY A 148 25.37 -11.50 -15.85
C GLY A 148 26.16 -10.64 -16.84
N GLY A 149 27.47 -10.85 -16.87
CA GLY A 149 28.41 -10.20 -17.77
C GLY A 149 28.15 -10.55 -19.23
N GLU A 150 27.27 -9.77 -19.88
CA GLU A 150 27.11 -9.80 -21.34
C GLU A 150 28.17 -8.95 -22.08
N GLY A 151 29.32 -8.70 -21.44
CA GLY A 151 30.44 -8.01 -22.08
C GLY A 151 31.77 -8.37 -21.44
N GLY A 152 32.50 -9.30 -22.08
CA GLY A 152 33.87 -9.67 -21.72
C GLY A 152 34.29 -11.01 -22.30
#